data_AF-A0A0B6XVN2-F1
#
_entry.id   AF-A0A0B6XVN2-F1
#
_cell.length_a   1.000
_cell.length_b   1.000
_cell.length_c   1.000
_cell.angle_alpha   90.00
_cell.angle_beta   90.00
_cell.angle_gamma   90.00
#
_symmetry.space_group_name_H-M   'P 1'
#
loop_
_entity.id
_entity.type
_entity.pdbx_description
1 polymer ?
#
loop_
_entity_poly.entity_id
_entity_poly.type
_entity_poly.pdbx_seq_one_letter_code
_entity_poly.pdbx_strand_id
1 'polypeptide(L)'
;EMINENPVVIICGETGSGKTTQVPQFLYEAGYAHGKGIIGVTEPRRVAAISMSKRVAAEMNLSDQEVSFQIRFEGNVTPDTKIKFLTDGVLLKEA
;
A
#
# COMPACT_ATOMS: atom_id res chain seq x y z
N GLU A 1 1.43 0.57 -18.57
CA GLU A 1 0.58 1.14 -19.63
C GLU A 1 -0.82 1.43 -19.12
N MET A 2 -1.64 0.42 -18.76
CA MET A 2 -3.03 0.65 -18.32
C MET A 2 -3.20 1.68 -17.20
N ILE A 3 -2.33 1.69 -16.19
CA ILE A 3 -2.41 2.65 -15.06
C ILE A 3 -2.04 4.08 -15.50
N ASN A 4 -1.20 4.25 -16.53
CA ASN A 4 -0.83 5.57 -17.06
C ASN A 4 -1.93 6.15 -17.95
N GLU A 5 -2.65 5.29 -18.67
CA GLU A 5 -3.64 5.68 -19.67
C GLU A 5 -5.05 5.80 -19.10
N ASN A 6 -5.31 5.19 -17.95
CA ASN A 6 -6.63 5.13 -17.36
C ASN A 6 -6.60 5.66 -15.92
N PRO A 7 -7.49 6.59 -15.55
CA PRO A 7 -7.56 7.10 -14.18
C PRO A 7 -8.02 6.04 -13.17
N VAL A 8 -8.71 5.00 -13.64
CA VAL A 8 -9.18 3.86 -12.83
C VAL A 8 -8.91 2.57 -13.59
N VAL A 9 -8.32 1.59 -12.92
CA VAL A 9 -8.04 0.26 -13.46
C VAL A 9 -8.57 -0.80 -12.49
N ILE A 10 -9.28 -1.80 -13.03
CA ILE A 10 -9.75 -2.97 -12.28
C ILE A 10 -8.80 -4.13 -12.56
N ILE A 11 -8.16 -4.67 -11.52
CA ILE A 11 -7.25 -5.81 -11.62
C ILE A 11 -7.92 -7.01 -10.94
N CYS A 12 -8.25 -8.04 -11.73
CA CYS A 12 -8.85 -9.28 -11.23
C CYS A 12 -7.82 -10.41 -11.19
N GLY A 13 -7.88 -11.23 -10.15
CA GLY A 13 -7.07 -12.45 -10.00
C GLY A 13 -7.43 -13.16 -8.70
N GLU A 14 -7.08 -14.43 -8.59
CA GLU A 14 -7.38 -15.23 -7.38
C GLU A 14 -6.51 -14.84 -6.18
N THR A 15 -6.93 -15.18 -4.97
CA THR A 15 -6.05 -15.06 -3.78
C THR A 15 -4.77 -15.89 -4.01
N GLY A 16 -3.62 -15.31 -3.66
CA GLY A 16 -2.33 -15.94 -3.94
C GLY A 16 -1.71 -15.53 -5.29
N SER A 17 -2.45 -14.83 -6.16
CA SER A 17 -1.91 -14.32 -7.43
C SER A 17 -0.95 -13.12 -7.27
N GLY A 18 -0.65 -12.70 -6.03
CA GLY A 18 0.28 -11.60 -5.75
C GLY A 18 -0.30 -10.18 -5.87
N LYS A 19 -1.61 -9.97 -6.06
CA LYS A 19 -2.18 -8.61 -6.24
C LYS A 19 -1.77 -7.63 -5.13
N THR A 20 -2.07 -7.98 -3.88
CA THR A 20 -1.80 -7.12 -2.71
C THR A 20 -0.30 -6.91 -2.46
N THR A 21 0.54 -7.88 -2.81
CA THR A 21 1.98 -7.78 -2.57
C THR A 21 2.71 -7.08 -3.71
N GLN A 22 2.36 -7.34 -4.97
CA GLN A 22 3.13 -6.93 -6.15
C GLN A 22 2.67 -5.60 -6.75
N VAL A 23 1.37 -5.32 -6.80
CA VAL A 23 0.86 -4.08 -7.40
C VAL A 23 1.44 -2.82 -6.74
N PRO A 24 1.53 -2.73 -5.39
CA PRO A 24 2.16 -1.58 -4.74
C PRO A 24 3.65 -1.42 -5.09
N GLN A 25 4.37 -2.53 -5.30
CA GLN A 25 5.78 -2.52 -5.68
C GLN A 25 5.96 -1.96 -7.09
N PHE A 26 5.14 -2.41 -8.05
CA PHE A 26 5.16 -1.88 -9.41
C PHE A 26 4.84 -0.38 -9.47
N LEU A 27 3.89 0.09 -8.66
CA LEU A 27 3.58 1.51 -8.53
C LEU A 27 4.75 2.29 -7.92
N TYR A 28 5.41 1.72 -6.91
CA TYR A 28 6.58 2.34 -6.28
C TYR A 28 7.74 2.48 -7.29
N GLU A 29 8.09 1.39 -7.98
CA GLU A 29 9.14 1.37 -9.01
C GLU A 29 8.85 2.30 -10.19
N ALA A 30 7.57 2.44 -10.55
CA ALA A 30 7.13 3.39 -11.57
C ALA A 30 7.16 4.86 -11.09
N GLY A 31 7.55 5.11 -9.84
CA GLY A 31 7.78 6.46 -9.30
C GLY A 31 6.54 7.15 -8.75
N TYR A 32 5.43 6.44 -8.55
CA TYR A 32 4.19 7.03 -8.01
C TYR A 32 4.34 7.55 -6.57
N ALA A 33 5.40 7.14 -5.86
CA ALA A 33 5.74 7.61 -4.51
C ALA A 33 6.98 8.53 -4.43
N HIS A 34 7.54 8.97 -5.56
CA HIS A 34 8.75 9.82 -5.59
C HIS A 34 8.46 11.33 -5.45
N GLY A 35 7.18 11.72 -5.30
CA GLY A 35 6.75 13.12 -5.20
C GLY A 35 6.02 13.42 -3.88
N LYS A 36 4.99 14.27 -3.95
CA LYS A 36 4.15 14.63 -2.78
C LYS A 36 3.13 13.55 -2.40
N GLY A 37 3.02 12.49 -3.19
CA GLY A 37 2.05 11.41 -3.00
C GLY A 37 2.67 10.16 -2.39
N ILE A 38 1.82 9.34 -1.76
CA ILE A 38 2.14 8.00 -1.27
C ILE A 38 1.17 7.00 -1.90
N ILE A 39 1.56 5.73 -1.96
CA ILE A 39 0.70 4.64 -2.43
C ILE A 39 -0.13 4.14 -1.25
N GLY A 40 -1.46 4.29 -1.32
CA GLY A 40 -2.39 3.77 -0.32
C GLY A 40 -2.98 2.42 -0.74
N VAL A 41 -2.94 1.43 0.15
CA VAL A 41 -3.47 0.08 -0.09
C VAL A 41 -4.46 -0.26 1.03
N THR A 42 -5.76 -0.28 0.71
CA THR A 42 -6.76 -0.61 1.73
C THR A 42 -6.95 -2.11 1.89
N GLU A 43 -7.10 -2.54 3.13
CA GLU A 43 -7.34 -3.93 3.52
C GLU A 43 -8.57 -4.00 4.44
N PRO A 44 -9.51 -4.94 4.21
CA PRO A 44 -10.73 -5.02 5.01
C PRO A 44 -10.49 -5.49 6.45
N ARG A 45 -9.29 -6.01 6.75
CA ARG A 45 -8.93 -6.57 8.06
C ARG A 45 -7.64 -5.94 8.58
N ARG A 46 -7.63 -5.60 9.87
CA ARG A 46 -6.45 -5.07 10.58
C ARG A 46 -5.22 -5.96 10.43
N VAL A 47 -5.41 -7.27 10.62
CA VAL A 47 -4.31 -8.25 10.51
C VAL A 47 -3.72 -8.29 9.10
N ALA A 48 -4.54 -8.10 8.07
CA ALA A 48 -4.07 -8.04 6.68
C ALA A 48 -3.25 -6.77 6.42
N ALA A 49 -3.71 -5.59 6.88
CA ALA A 49 -2.94 -4.34 6.75
C ALA A 49 -1.54 -4.44 7.39
N ILE A 50 -1.46 -4.97 8.61
CA ILE A 50 -0.19 -5.13 9.33
C ILE A 50 0.71 -6.15 8.62
N SER A 51 0.18 -7.33 8.26
CA SER A 51 0.99 -8.39 7.68
C SER A 51 1.48 -8.06 6.27
N MET A 52 0.67 -7.37 5.47
CA MET A 52 1.04 -6.96 4.12
C MET A 52 2.08 -5.84 4.12
N SER A 53 1.98 -4.85 5.02
CA SER A 53 3.05 -3.85 5.21
C SER A 53 4.40 -4.52 5.50
N LYS A 54 4.46 -5.43 6.48
CA LYS A 54 5.70 -6.16 6.82
C LYS A 54 6.20 -7.04 5.68
N ARG A 55 5.28 -7.72 4.99
CA ARG A 55 5.63 -8.61 3.87
C ARG A 55 6.24 -7.81 2.72
N VAL A 56 5.62 -6.71 2.34
CA VAL A 56 6.08 -5.85 1.23
C VAL A 56 7.37 -5.11 1.60
N ALA A 57 7.52 -4.63 2.84
CA ALA A 57 8.77 -4.06 3.34
C ALA A 57 9.94 -5.05 3.16
N ALA A 58 9.74 -6.31 3.57
CA ALA A 58 10.73 -7.36 3.44
C ALA A 58 11.02 -7.75 1.98
N GLU A 59 10.00 -7.85 1.12
CA GLU A 59 10.18 -8.16 -0.30
C GLU A 59 10.96 -7.07 -1.05
N MET A 60 10.75 -5.80 -0.70
CA MET A 60 11.41 -4.66 -1.33
C MET A 60 12.75 -4.29 -0.68
N ASN A 61 13.11 -4.94 0.43
CA ASN A 61 14.25 -4.57 1.28
C ASN A 61 14.21 -3.08 1.67
N LEU A 62 13.03 -2.60 2.04
CA LEU A 62 12.78 -1.24 2.54
C LEU A 62 12.49 -1.28 4.04
N SER A 63 12.64 -0.14 4.71
CA SER A 63 12.34 -0.02 6.13
C SER A 63 10.83 -0.05 6.41
N ASP A 64 10.47 -0.40 7.66
CA ASP A 64 9.09 -0.31 8.16
C ASP A 64 8.54 1.15 8.15
N GLN A 65 9.42 2.14 8.04
CA GLN A 65 9.07 3.56 7.92
C GLN A 65 8.70 3.93 6.48
N GLU A 66 9.34 3.31 5.48
CA GLU A 66 9.04 3.50 4.06
C GLU A 66 7.80 2.70 3.62
N VAL A 67 7.59 1.50 4.20
CA VAL A 67 6.40 0.67 3.97
C VAL A 67 5.66 0.47 5.29
N SER A 68 4.68 1.32 5.54
CA SER A 68 4.00 1.44 6.84
C SER A 68 2.56 0.94 6.80
N PHE A 69 1.95 0.79 7.98
CA PHE A 69 0.52 0.54 8.12
C PHE A 69 -0.16 1.58 9.04
N GLN A 70 -1.46 1.78 8.82
CA GLN A 70 -2.33 2.54 9.69
C GLN A 70 -3.66 1.82 9.89
N ILE A 71 -3.96 1.48 11.13
CA ILE A 71 -5.23 0.90 11.56
C ILE A 71 -5.83 1.77 12.66
N ARG A 72 -7.04 1.42 13.11
CA ARG A 72 -7.66 2.15 14.22
C ARG A 72 -6.78 2.01 15.47
N PHE A 73 -6.37 3.15 16.01
CA PHE A 73 -5.58 3.32 17.25
C PHE A 73 -4.10 2.89 17.19
N GLU A 74 -3.60 2.44 16.03
CA GLU A 74 -2.24 1.90 15.92
C GLU A 74 -1.71 2.11 14.49
N GLY A 75 -0.42 2.41 14.36
CA GLY A 75 0.23 2.60 13.07
C GLY A 75 1.68 3.05 13.24
N ASN A 76 2.46 2.97 12.16
CA ASN A 76 3.87 3.36 12.12
C ASN A 76 4.18 4.32 10.95
N VAL A 77 3.17 5.04 10.46
CA VAL A 77 3.31 6.01 9.36
C VAL A 77 4.21 7.17 9.78
N THR A 78 5.12 7.54 8.90
CA THR A 78 6.07 8.64 9.07
C THR A 78 6.09 9.54 7.81
N PRO A 79 6.76 10.70 7.84
CA PRO A 79 7.00 11.49 6.62
C PRO A 79 7.75 10.73 5.52
N ASP A 80 8.49 9.68 5.88
CA ASP A 80 9.25 8.85 4.94
C ASP A 80 8.40 7.76 4.27
N THR A 81 7.17 7.54 4.76
CA THR A 81 6.26 6.52 4.22
C THR A 81 6.00 6.74 2.72
N LYS A 82 6.23 5.70 1.93
CA LYS A 82 6.01 5.65 0.48
C LYS A 82 4.84 4.73 0.12
N ILE A 83 4.67 3.66 0.88
CA ILE A 83 3.55 2.72 0.75
C ILE A 83 2.86 2.62 2.12
N LYS A 84 1.55 2.88 2.16
CA LYS A 84 0.73 2.83 3.37
C LYS A 84 -0.37 1.80 3.22
N PHE A 85 -0.28 0.72 3.98
CA PHE A 85 -1.37 -0.24 4.15
C PHE A 85 -2.34 0.25 5.23
N LEU A 86 -3.63 0.34 4.93
CA LEU A 86 -4.60 0.85 5.90
C LEU A 86 -5.92 0.11 5.86
N THR A 87 -6.71 0.21 6.92
CA THR A 87 -8.09 -0.29 6.86
C THR A 87 -9.01 0.71 6.17
N ASP A 88 -10.07 0.24 5.51
CA ASP A 88 -11.06 1.10 4.84
C ASP A 88 -11.60 2.20 5.77
N GLY A 89 -11.89 1.85 7.04
CA GLY A 89 -12.37 2.81 8.03
C GLY A 89 -11.36 3.86 8.49
N VAL A 90 -10.06 3.66 8.23
CA VAL A 90 -9.04 4.70 8.42
C VAL A 90 -9.06 5.65 7.24
N LEU A 91 -9.08 5.13 6.01
CA LEU A 91 -9.13 5.97 4.80
C LEU A 91 -10.37 6.87 4.80
N LEU A 92 -11.54 6.34 5.16
CA LEU A 92 -12.79 7.10 5.26
C LEU A 92 -12.76 8.24 6.29
N LYS A 93 -11.79 8.26 7.21
CA LYS A 93 -11.60 9.36 8.17
C LYS A 93 -10.52 10.36 7.75
N GLU A 94 -9.66 9.97 6.81
CA GLU A 94 -8.61 10.82 6.26
C GLU A 94 -9.07 11.60 5.03
N ALA A 95 -10.08 11.07 4.31
CA ALA A 95 -10.79 11.73 3.22
C ALA A 95 -11.75 12.82 3.73
#